data_AF-A0A522ZZ84-F1
#
_entry.id   AF-A0A522ZZ84-F1
#
_cell.length_a   1.000
_cell.length_b   1.000
_cell.length_c   1.000
_cell.angle_alpha   90.00
_cell.angle_beta   90.00
_cell.angle_gamma   90.00
#
_symmetry.space_group_name_H-M   'P 1'
#
loop_
_entity.id
_entity.type
_entity.pdbx_description
1 polymer ?
#
loop_
_entity_poly.entity_id
_entity_poly.type
_entity_poly.pdbx_seq_one_letter_code
_entity_poly.pdbx_strand_id
1 'polypeptide(L)' 'MTQQLAGHLLVQCLIAQGTKFAFGVPGESYLAMLDGFHAYQDKIKFVTCRQEGGAAFMAEA' A
#
# COMPACT_ATOMS: atom_id res chain seq x y z
N MET A 1 24.67 5.33 3.21
CA MET A 1 23.25 4.92 3.31
C MET A 1 22.50 5.64 2.20
N THR A 2 21.83 4.90 1.31
CA THR A 2 20.93 5.48 0.32
C THR A 2 19.68 6.01 1.04
N GLN A 3 19.25 7.23 0.73
CA GLN A 3 18.00 7.77 1.27
C GLN A 3 16.82 7.07 0.58
N GLN A 4 15.83 6.67 1.38
CA GLN A 4 14.60 6.03 0.92
C GLN A 4 13.41 6.71 1.60
N LEU A 5 12.29 6.86 0.88
CA LEU A 5 11.04 7.35 1.46
C LEU A 5 10.52 6.34 2.50
N ALA A 6 10.10 6.84 3.67
CA ALA A 6 9.56 5.99 4.73
C ALA A 6 8.34 5.18 4.27
N GLY A 7 7.54 5.72 3.35
CA GLY A 7 6.39 5.00 2.76
C GLY A 7 6.79 3.75 1.99
N HIS A 8 7.95 3.74 1.33
CA HIS A 8 8.47 2.54 0.66
C HIS A 8 8.89 1.48 1.68
N LEU A 9 9.51 1.89 2.79
CA LEU A 9 9.90 0.97 3.86
C LEU A 9 8.66 0.32 4.50
N LEU A 10 7.59 1.08 4.71
CA LEU A 10 6.32 0.54 5.19
C LEU A 10 5.76 -0.53 4.25
N VAL A 11 5.76 -0.27 2.93
CA VAL A 11 5.31 -1.27 1.94
C VAL A 11 6.20 -2.52 1.96
N GLN A 12 7.51 -2.37 2.09
CA GLN A 12 8.42 -3.52 2.24
C GLN A 12 8.13 -4.33 3.51
N CYS A 13 7.81 -3.69 4.63
CA CYS A 13 7.40 -4.37 5.85
C CYS A 13 6.11 -5.18 5.64
N LEU A 14 5.12 -4.64 4.91
CA LEU A 14 3.90 -5.37 4.54
C LEU A 14 4.22 -6.59 3.66
N ILE A 15 5.07 -6.43 2.66
CA ILE A 15 5.55 -7.54 1.80
C ILE A 15 6.23 -8.62 2.65
N ALA A 16 7.09 -8.23 3.60
CA ALA A 16 7.79 -9.15 4.50
C ALA A 16 6.84 -9.92 5.42
N GLN A 17 5.70 -9.34 5.79
CA GLN A 17 4.60 -10.02 6.50
C GLN A 17 3.71 -10.88 5.59
N GLY A 18 4.02 -10.96 4.29
CA GLY A 18 3.29 -11.78 3.33
C GLY A 18 2.06 -11.11 2.73
N THR A 19 1.80 -9.83 2.99
CA THR A 19 0.67 -9.08 2.42
C THR A 19 0.74 -9.07 0.89
N LYS A 20 -0.35 -9.49 0.24
CA LYS A 20 -0.46 -9.52 -1.24
C LYS A 20 -1.35 -8.41 -1.81
N PHE A 21 -2.32 -7.94 -1.02
CA PHE A 21 -3.27 -6.93 -1.41
C PHE A 21 -3.38 -5.86 -0.33
N ALA A 22 -3.48 -4.61 -0.77
CA ALA A 22 -3.83 -3.46 0.04
C ALA A 22 -5.00 -2.73 -0.63
N PHE A 23 -5.96 -2.24 0.15
CA PHE A 23 -7.18 -1.62 -0.37
C PHE A 23 -7.33 -0.22 0.21
N GLY A 24 -7.68 0.78 -0.59
CA GLY A 24 -7.89 2.12 -0.08
C GLY A 24 -8.28 3.16 -1.13
N VAL A 25 -8.69 4.34 -0.66
CA VAL A 25 -8.96 5.52 -1.49
C VAL A 25 -7.70 6.38 -1.56
N PRO A 26 -7.01 6.49 -2.71
CA PRO A 26 -5.73 7.20 -2.82
C PRO A 26 -5.87 8.66 -2.40
N GLY A 27 -4.92 9.15 -1.60
CA GLY A 27 -4.90 10.53 -1.12
C GLY A 27 -3.50 11.03 -0.82
N GLU A 28 -3.34 12.36 -0.81
CA GLU A 28 -2.04 13.02 -0.63
C GLU A 28 -1.39 12.73 0.72
N SER A 29 -2.20 12.49 1.77
CA SER A 29 -1.73 12.25 3.14
C SER A 29 -0.80 11.04 3.28
N TYR A 30 -0.79 10.13 2.30
CA TYR A 30 0.07 8.95 2.29
C TYR A 30 0.68 8.68 0.91
N LEU A 31 0.94 9.74 0.14
CA LEU A 31 1.47 9.65 -1.22
C LEU A 31 2.77 8.84 -1.32
N ALA A 32 3.67 8.93 -0.34
CA ALA A 32 4.88 8.13 -0.29
C ALA A 32 4.63 6.61 -0.15
N MET A 33 3.52 6.20 0.46
CA MET A 33 3.09 4.79 0.50
C MET A 33 2.50 4.36 -0.85
N LEU A 34 1.69 5.22 -1.49
CA LEU A 34 1.16 4.95 -2.84
C LEU A 34 2.29 4.78 -3.86
N ASP A 35 3.31 5.63 -3.78
CA ASP A 35 4.53 5.50 -4.57
C ASP A 35 5.27 4.19 -4.26
N GLY A 36 5.35 3.80 -2.99
CA GLY A 36 5.88 2.49 -2.58
C GLY A 36 5.10 1.31 -3.16
N PHE A 37 3.77 1.34 -3.12
CA PHE A 37 2.94 0.29 -3.73
C PHE A 37 3.15 0.22 -5.25
N HIS A 38 3.35 1.36 -5.91
CA HIS A 38 3.71 1.39 -7.32
C HIS A 38 5.10 0.80 -7.59
N ALA A 39 6.10 1.15 -6.78
CA ALA A 39 7.47 0.66 -6.89
C ALA A 39 7.60 -0.85 -6.68
N TYR A 40 6.74 -1.45 -5.86
CA TYR A 40 6.74 -2.89 -5.53
C TYR A 40 5.49 -3.64 -6.04
N GLN A 41 4.88 -3.14 -7.12
CA GLN A 41 3.61 -3.67 -7.66
C GLN A 41 3.67 -5.14 -8.13
N ASP A 42 4.88 -5.67 -8.35
CA ASP A 42 5.15 -7.08 -8.67
C ASP A 42 5.01 -8.00 -7.45
N LYS A 43 5.03 -7.44 -6.23
CA LYS A 43 5.02 -8.20 -4.96
C LYS A 43 3.76 -7.97 -4.13
N ILE A 44 3.19 -6.77 -4.20
CA ILE A 44 1.98 -6.35 -3.48
C ILE A 44 1.13 -5.44 -4.36
N LYS A 45 -0.18 -5.69 -4.41
CA LYS A 45 -1.10 -4.94 -5.25
C LYS A 45 -1.92 -3.97 -4.41
N PHE A 46 -1.84 -2.67 -4.74
CA PHE A 46 -2.79 -1.69 -4.22
C PHE A 46 -4.04 -1.64 -5.10
N VAL A 47 -5.20 -1.87 -4.51
CA VAL A 47 -6.51 -1.85 -5.15
C VAL A 47 -7.22 -0.56 -4.77
N THR A 48 -7.39 0.30 -5.76
CA THR A 48 -8.10 1.57 -5.60
C THR A 48 -9.58 1.33 -5.34
N CYS A 49 -10.09 1.97 -4.29
CA CYS A 49 -11.47 1.89 -3.85
C CYS A 49 -12.17 3.26 -3.99
N ARG A 50 -13.51 3.26 -4.02
CA ARG A 50 -14.30 4.51 -4.03
C ARG A 50 -14.54 5.10 -2.64
N GLN A 51 -14.59 4.26 -1.62
CA GLN A 51 -14.87 4.63 -0.23
C GLN A 51 -14.09 3.69 0.69
N GLU A 52 -13.61 4.21 1.82
CA GLU A 52 -12.78 3.49 2.78
C GLU A 52 -13.56 2.37 3.48
N GLY A 53 -14.86 2.57 3.72
CA GLY A 53 -15.71 1.55 4.33
C GLY A 53 -15.74 0.24 3.52
N GLY A 54 -15.86 0.34 2.20
CA GLY A 54 -15.80 -0.84 1.32
C GLY A 54 -14.40 -1.45 1.25
N ALA A 55 -13.35 -0.62 1.29
CA ALA A 55 -11.96 -1.08 1.33
C ALA A 55 -11.68 -1.92 2.59
N ALA A 56 -12.22 -1.52 3.75
CA ALA A 56 -12.07 -2.25 5.00
C ALA A 56 -12.71 -3.65 4.94
N PHE A 57 -13.93 -3.78 4.41
CA PHE A 57 -14.55 -5.09 4.21
C PHE A 57 -13.74 -6.00 3.25
N MET A 58 -13.19 -5.44 2.17
CA MET A 58 -12.33 -6.21 1.26
C MET A 58 -10.99 -6.65 1.87
N ALA A 59 -10.50 -5.92 2.87
CA ALA A 59 -9.26 -6.27 3.56
C ALA A 59 -9.46 -7.36 4.64
N GLU A 60 -10.69 -7.52 5.14
CA GLU A 60 -11.04 -8.54 6.16
C GLU A 60 -11.39 -9.90 5.56
N ALA A 61 -12.04 -9.91 4.39
CA ALA A 61 -12.50 -11.11 3.68
C ALA A 61 -11.37 -12.10 3.33
#